data_AF-A0ABD2ZPI6-F1
#
_entry.id   AF-A0ABD2ZPI6-F1
#
_cell.length_a   1.000
_cell.length_b   1.000
_cell.length_c   1.000
_cell.angle_alpha   90.00
_cell.angle_beta   90.00
_cell.angle_gamma   90.00
#
_symmetry.space_group_name_H-M   'P 1'
#
loop_
_entity.id
_entity.type
_entity.pdbx_description
1 polymer ?
#
loop_
_entity_poly.entity_id
_entity_poly.type
_entity_poly.pdbx_seq_one_letter_code
_entity_poly.pdbx_strand_id
1 'polypeptide(L)'
;MVGRCSPSFYWQRKGERTLGCYGKYHWQIWNGRNKEFFEEDKDIFMHLVQRAITEWLEFTEAQMVEEQESMVETNDVQSGREWKAPQFGFVKVNTDRVVKREERRIGRVGITRNTQGRILKCWAIGT
;
A
#
# COMPACT_ATOMS: atom_id res chain seq x y z
N MET A 1 0.08 -39.40 6.64
CA MET A 1 -0.77 -38.78 5.61
C MET A 1 -0.87 -37.30 5.94
N VAL A 2 -0.28 -36.44 5.11
CA VAL A 2 -0.15 -34.99 5.37
C VAL A 2 -1.39 -34.31 4.79
N GLY A 3 -2.21 -33.73 5.67
CA GLY A 3 -3.35 -32.91 5.28
C GLY A 3 -2.85 -31.62 4.64
N ARG A 4 -3.30 -31.34 3.41
CA ARG A 4 -3.02 -30.09 2.71
C ARG A 4 -3.77 -28.96 3.42
N CYS A 5 -3.05 -27.98 3.95
CA CYS A 5 -3.66 -26.72 4.37
C CYS A 5 -4.15 -25.97 3.13
N SER A 6 -5.47 -25.77 3.07
CA SER A 6 -6.14 -24.94 2.06
C SER A 6 -5.80 -23.45 2.30
N PRO A 7 -5.52 -22.62 1.28
CA PRO A 7 -5.06 -21.23 1.45
C PRO A 7 -6.12 -20.23 1.93
N SER A 8 -7.32 -20.67 2.33
CA SER A 8 -8.51 -19.81 2.40
C SER A 8 -8.71 -19.04 3.71
N PHE A 9 -7.71 -18.93 4.59
CA PHE A 9 -7.93 -18.47 5.98
C PHE A 9 -7.33 -17.13 6.41
N TYR A 10 -7.05 -16.20 5.49
CA TYR A 10 -6.33 -14.96 5.84
C TYR A 10 -6.97 -13.62 5.45
N TRP A 11 -8.29 -13.48 5.21
CA TRP A 11 -8.81 -12.15 4.84
C TRP A 11 -10.22 -11.88 5.38
N GLN A 12 -10.33 -11.37 6.61
CA GLN A 12 -11.62 -11.08 7.26
C GLN A 12 -11.93 -9.60 7.55
N ARG A 13 -11.14 -8.63 7.09
CA ARG A 13 -11.53 -7.20 7.13
C ARG A 13 -11.27 -6.47 5.82
N LYS A 14 -12.25 -5.67 5.37
CA LYS A 14 -12.23 -4.90 4.11
C LYS A 14 -10.98 -4.00 3.97
N GLY A 15 -10.56 -3.31 5.03
CA GLY A 15 -9.33 -2.49 5.04
C GLY A 15 -8.01 -3.26 5.05
N GLU A 16 -8.00 -4.52 5.50
CA GLU A 16 -6.81 -5.40 5.47
C GLU A 16 -6.60 -5.99 4.06
N ARG A 17 -7.69 -6.15 3.29
CA ARG A 17 -7.63 -6.56 1.87
C ARG A 17 -6.98 -5.48 1.00
N THR A 18 -7.36 -4.22 1.18
CA THR A 18 -6.82 -3.10 0.38
C THR A 18 -5.32 -2.90 0.60
N LEU A 19 -4.86 -2.85 1.85
CA LEU A 19 -3.42 -2.70 2.16
C LEU A 19 -2.59 -3.91 1.71
N GLY A 20 -3.15 -5.13 1.83
CA GLY A 20 -2.52 -6.35 1.32
C GLY A 20 -2.33 -6.32 -0.19
N CYS A 21 -3.34 -5.86 -0.95
CA CYS A 21 -3.25 -5.68 -2.39
C CYS A 21 -2.18 -4.64 -2.76
N TYR A 22 -2.19 -3.45 -2.13
CA TYR A 22 -1.16 -2.42 -2.36
C TYR A 22 0.27 -2.92 -2.12
N GLY A 23 0.49 -3.65 -1.03
CA GLY A 23 1.78 -4.25 -0.70
C GLY A 23 2.21 -5.29 -1.74
N LYS A 24 1.29 -6.15 -2.18
CA LYS A 24 1.53 -7.15 -3.23
C LYS A 24 1.96 -6.50 -4.54
N TYR A 25 1.30 -5.45 -5.00
CA TYR A 25 1.62 -4.79 -6.27
C TYR A 25 2.95 -4.04 -6.22
N HIS A 26 3.20 -3.30 -5.14
CA HIS A 26 4.50 -2.62 -4.94
C HIS A 26 5.65 -3.62 -4.91
N TRP A 27 5.47 -4.76 -4.22
CA TRP A 27 6.46 -5.81 -4.18
C TRP A 27 6.70 -6.43 -5.57
N GLN A 28 5.65 -6.72 -6.34
CA GLN A 28 5.80 -7.28 -7.69
C GLN A 28 6.56 -6.35 -8.64
N ILE A 29 6.25 -5.05 -8.62
CA ILE A 29 6.94 -4.04 -9.44
C ILE A 29 8.41 -3.92 -9.03
N TRP A 30 8.68 -3.82 -7.73
CA TRP A 30 10.04 -3.72 -7.21
C TRP A 30 10.86 -4.98 -7.54
N ASN A 31 10.29 -6.16 -7.33
CA ASN A 31 10.95 -7.44 -7.58
C ASN A 31 11.22 -7.63 -9.07
N GLY A 32 10.26 -7.33 -9.95
CA GLY A 32 10.44 -7.41 -11.39
C GLY A 32 11.56 -6.49 -11.88
N ARG A 33 11.59 -5.23 -11.42
CA ARG A 33 12.64 -4.27 -11.79
C ARG A 33 14.03 -4.75 -11.36
N ASN A 34 14.12 -5.37 -10.18
CA ASN A 34 15.39 -5.90 -9.69
C ASN A 34 15.84 -7.12 -10.49
N LYS A 35 14.92 -8.02 -10.88
CA LYS A 35 15.25 -9.15 -11.75
C LYS A 35 15.73 -8.72 -13.12
N GLU A 36 15.11 -7.70 -13.71
CA GLU A 36 15.59 -7.14 -14.96
C GLU A 36 17.02 -6.58 -14.84
N PHE A 37 17.30 -5.87 -13.75
CA PHE A 37 18.58 -5.19 -13.54
C PHE A 37 19.72 -6.14 -13.11
N PHE A 38 19.41 -7.20 -12.36
CA PHE A 38 20.41 -8.10 -11.77
C PHE A 38 20.46 -9.49 -12.42
N GLU A 39 19.39 -9.95 -13.05
CA GLU A 39 19.26 -11.30 -13.63
C GLU A 39 19.10 -11.28 -15.16
N GLU A 40 19.13 -10.08 -15.80
CA GLU A 40 18.94 -9.84 -17.25
C GLU A 40 17.63 -10.41 -17.86
N ASP A 41 16.66 -10.76 -17.01
CA ASP A 41 15.39 -11.36 -17.43
C ASP A 41 14.32 -10.29 -17.67
N LYS A 42 14.31 -9.73 -18.89
CA LYS A 42 13.44 -8.62 -19.31
C LYS A 42 11.99 -9.03 -19.56
N ASP A 43 11.75 -10.27 -20.01
CA ASP A 43 10.41 -10.75 -20.33
C ASP A 43 9.57 -10.90 -19.05
N ILE A 44 10.18 -11.33 -17.95
CA ILE A 44 9.50 -11.47 -16.65
C ILE A 44 9.02 -10.11 -16.10
N PHE A 45 9.77 -9.02 -16.30
CA PHE A 45 9.39 -7.71 -15.77
C PHE A 45 8.08 -7.21 -16.38
N MET A 46 7.99 -7.19 -17.71
CA MET A 46 6.80 -6.69 -18.40
C MET A 46 5.57 -7.54 -18.08
N HIS A 47 5.71 -8.86 -17.97
CA HIS A 47 4.61 -9.73 -17.57
C HIS A 47 4.16 -9.50 -16.11
N LEU A 48 5.10 -9.27 -15.19
CA LEU A 48 4.77 -8.99 -13.78
C LEU A 48 4.10 -7.62 -13.61
N VAL A 49 4.58 -6.60 -14.33
CA VAL A 49 3.98 -5.26 -14.32
C VAL A 49 2.57 -5.30 -14.92
N GLN A 50 2.40 -5.94 -16.07
CA GLN A 50 1.10 -6.05 -16.71
C GLN A 50 0.10 -6.77 -15.81
N ARG A 51 0.51 -7.87 -15.17
CA ARG A 51 -0.33 -8.60 -14.22
C ARG A 51 -0.70 -7.75 -13.00
N ALA A 52 0.25 -7.00 -12.43
CA ALA A 52 -0.02 -6.10 -11.32
C ALA A 52 -1.02 -4.99 -11.70
N ILE A 53 -0.93 -4.46 -12.92
CA ILE A 53 -1.88 -3.46 -13.44
C ILE A 53 -3.27 -4.06 -13.61
N THR A 54 -3.39 -5.25 -14.22
CA THR A 54 -4.69 -5.92 -14.41
C THR A 54 -5.34 -6.24 -13.07
N GLU A 55 -4.61 -6.86 -12.15
CA GLU A 55 -5.13 -7.18 -10.81
C GLU A 55 -5.51 -5.90 -10.03
N TRP A 56 -4.78 -4.80 -10.23
CA TRP A 56 -5.13 -3.50 -9.63
C TRP A 56 -6.44 -2.95 -10.21
N LEU A 57 -6.62 -2.99 -11.52
CA LEU A 57 -7.84 -2.51 -12.18
C LEU A 57 -9.07 -3.32 -11.75
N GLU A 58 -8.97 -4.65 -11.73
CA GLU A 58 -10.04 -5.55 -11.26
C GLU A 58 -10.40 -5.27 -9.80
N PHE A 59 -9.39 -5.07 -8.95
CA PHE A 59 -9.62 -4.71 -7.55
C PHE A 59 -10.31 -3.34 -7.43
N THR A 60 -9.90 -2.36 -8.22
CA THR A 60 -10.47 -1.01 -8.18
C THR A 60 -11.91 -1.02 -8.66
N GLU A 61 -12.21 -1.74 -9.74
CA GLU A 61 -13.57 -1.92 -10.27
C GLU A 61 -14.49 -2.60 -9.24
N ALA A 62 -14.01 -3.69 -8.61
CA ALA A 62 -14.75 -4.36 -7.56
C ALA A 62 -15.00 -3.46 -6.33
N GLN A 63 -14.04 -2.60 -5.96
CA GLN A 63 -14.24 -1.62 -4.89
C GLN A 63 -15.25 -0.54 -5.27
N MET A 64 -15.28 -0.07 -6.52
CA MET A 64 -16.23 0.95 -6.97
C MET A 64 -17.68 0.43 -6.93
N VAL A 65 -17.92 -0.82 -7.33
CA VAL A 65 -19.25 -1.46 -7.24
C VAL A 65 -19.68 -1.58 -5.78
N GLU A 66 -18.78 -2.02 -4.90
CA GLU A 66 -19.06 -2.19 -3.47
C GLU A 66 -19.25 -0.84 -2.73
N GLU A 67 -18.56 0.22 -3.17
CA GLU A 67 -18.73 1.58 -2.65
C GLU A 67 -20.06 2.19 -3.10
N GLN A 68 -20.46 1.99 -4.36
CA GLN A 68 -21.73 2.48 -4.91
C GLN A 68 -22.94 1.83 -4.23
N GLU A 69 -22.84 0.56 -3.85
CA GLU A 69 -23.83 -0.13 -3.00
C GLU A 69 -23.85 0.40 -1.56
N SER A 70 -22.68 0.79 -1.00
CA SER A 70 -22.58 1.32 0.37
C SER A 70 -22.96 2.80 0.54
N MET A 71 -22.83 3.62 -0.52
CA MET A 71 -23.20 5.05 -0.52
C MET A 71 -24.71 5.26 -0.38
N VAL A 72 -25.52 4.25 -0.72
CA VAL A 72 -26.97 4.27 -0.44
C VAL A 72 -27.26 4.21 1.08
N GLU A 73 -26.32 3.69 1.89
CA GLU A 73 -26.52 3.47 3.33
C GLU A 73 -25.75 4.43 4.26
N THR A 74 -24.74 5.19 3.80
CA THR A 74 -23.82 5.92 4.71
C THR A 74 -23.48 7.36 4.31
N ASN A 75 -24.48 8.19 4.04
CA ASN A 75 -24.29 9.62 3.76
C ASN A 75 -23.82 10.50 4.95
N ASP A 76 -23.46 9.95 6.14
CA ASP A 76 -23.38 10.79 7.36
C ASP A 76 -22.07 10.81 8.19
N VAL A 77 -20.96 10.10 7.85
CA VAL A 77 -19.85 9.99 8.86
C VAL A 77 -18.38 10.12 8.37
N GLN A 78 -18.05 10.41 7.11
CA GLN A 78 -16.64 10.29 6.63
C GLN A 78 -15.88 11.56 6.20
N SER A 79 -16.18 12.75 6.74
CA SER A 79 -15.47 14.00 6.32
C SER A 79 -14.08 14.24 6.94
N GLY A 80 -13.52 13.30 7.72
CA GLY A 80 -12.36 13.56 8.59
C GLY A 80 -10.98 13.04 8.17
N ARG A 81 -10.84 12.20 7.13
CA ARG A 81 -9.61 11.40 6.89
C ARG A 81 -8.72 11.83 5.72
N GLU A 82 -9.09 12.85 4.96
CA GLU A 82 -8.29 13.29 3.83
C GLU A 82 -7.05 14.09 4.27
N TRP A 83 -5.91 13.89 3.60
CA TRP A 83 -4.71 14.68 3.85
C TRP A 83 -4.98 16.16 3.53
N LYS A 84 -4.86 17.02 4.54
CA LYS A 84 -4.89 18.49 4.35
C LYS A 84 -3.49 19.08 4.41
N ALA A 85 -3.23 20.02 3.51
CA ALA A 85 -2.03 20.83 3.51
C ALA A 85 -1.92 21.66 4.81
N PRO A 86 -0.71 21.84 5.36
CA PRO A 86 -0.50 22.74 6.50
C PRO A 86 -0.70 24.21 6.10
N GLN A 87 -0.97 25.07 7.09
CA GLN A 87 -1.05 26.52 6.89
C GLN A 87 0.31 27.11 6.50
N PHE A 88 0.29 28.28 5.85
CA PHE A 88 1.52 29.01 5.49
C PHE A 88 2.41 29.25 6.72
N GLY A 89 3.71 29.02 6.57
CA GLY A 89 4.69 29.06 7.68
C GLY A 89 4.85 27.75 8.45
N PHE A 90 4.02 26.73 8.20
CA PHE A 90 4.13 25.41 8.83
C PHE A 90 4.55 24.32 7.84
N VAL A 91 5.24 23.30 8.36
CA VAL A 91 5.52 22.05 7.66
C VAL A 91 4.77 20.91 8.32
N LYS A 92 4.28 19.96 7.52
CA LYS A 92 3.58 18.77 8.01
C LYS A 92 4.54 17.59 8.01
N VAL A 93 4.74 16.98 9.17
CA VAL A 93 5.55 15.78 9.32
C VAL A 93 4.61 14.59 9.48
N ASN A 94 4.64 13.67 8.52
CA ASN A 94 3.98 12.38 8.59
C ASN A 94 5.01 11.35 9.03
N THR A 95 4.79 10.70 10.18
CA THR A 95 5.64 9.61 10.67
C THR A 95 4.87 8.31 10.68
N ASP A 96 5.53 7.23 10.29
CA ASP A 96 4.98 5.88 10.42
C ASP A 96 5.99 4.96 11.11
N ARG A 97 5.48 3.91 11.77
CA ARG A 97 6.29 2.94 12.49
C ARG A 97 5.85 1.53 12.14
N VAL A 98 6.78 0.75 11.63
CA VAL A 98 6.64 -0.68 11.44
C VAL A 98 7.32 -1.44 12.58
N VAL A 99 6.65 -2.46 13.11
CA VAL A 99 7.20 -3.34 14.15
C VAL A 99 7.13 -4.77 13.66
N LYS A 100 8.29 -5.41 13.52
CA LYS A 100 8.38 -6.85 13.23
C LYS A 100 8.63 -7.60 14.52
N ARG A 101 7.55 -8.09 15.14
CA ARG A 101 7.57 -8.68 16.50
C ARG A 101 8.49 -9.89 16.61
N GLU A 102 8.51 -10.76 15.59
CA GLU A 102 9.32 -11.99 15.58
C GLU A 102 10.83 -11.70 15.63
N GLU A 103 11.28 -10.64 14.97
CA GLU A 103 12.70 -10.27 14.88
C GLU A 103 13.08 -9.18 15.90
N ARG A 104 12.15 -8.74 16.76
CA ARG A 104 12.29 -7.58 17.66
C ARG A 104 12.79 -6.31 16.95
N ARG A 105 12.49 -6.17 15.65
CA ARG A 105 12.91 -5.03 14.84
C ARG A 105 11.84 -3.95 14.78
N ILE A 106 12.29 -2.70 14.81
CA ILE A 106 11.44 -1.52 14.70
C ILE A 106 11.99 -0.64 13.59
N GLY A 107 11.18 -0.38 12.57
CA GLY A 107 11.43 0.63 11.56
C GLY A 107 10.59 1.87 11.83
N ARG A 108 11.19 3.05 11.67
CA ARG A 108 10.50 4.34 11.72
C ARG A 108 10.80 5.09 10.44
N VAL A 109 9.78 5.70 9.85
CA VAL A 109 9.93 6.55 8.67
C VAL A 109 9.27 7.89 8.92
N GLY A 110 9.83 8.95 8.33
CA GLY A 110 9.28 10.29 8.39
C GLY A 110 9.35 10.97 7.05
N ILE A 111 8.27 11.66 6.67
CA ILE A 111 8.19 12.52 5.50
C ILE A 111 7.74 13.90 5.96
N THR A 112 8.50 14.94 5.61
CA THR A 112 8.15 16.34 5.86
C THR A 112 7.69 16.97 4.56
N ARG A 113 6.52 17.63 4.57
CA ARG A 113 5.94 18.32 3.40
C ARG A 113 5.66 19.78 3.69
N ASN A 114 5.80 20.62 2.67
CA ASN A 114 5.38 22.03 2.71
C ASN A 114 3.87 22.18 2.47
N THR A 115 3.40 23.42 2.44
CA THR A 115 2.00 23.79 2.17
C THR A 115 1.47 23.40 0.80
N GLN A 116 2.36 23.18 -0.18
CA GLN A 116 2.00 22.68 -1.52
C GLN A 116 2.03 21.15 -1.59
N GLY A 117 2.29 20.47 -0.46
CA GLY A 117 2.45 19.01 -0.42
C GLY A 117 3.80 18.50 -0.93
N ARG A 118 4.72 19.39 -1.34
CA ARG A 118 6.06 19.00 -1.80
C ARG A 118 6.88 18.46 -0.65
N ILE A 119 7.58 17.35 -0.90
CA ILE A 119 8.47 16.72 0.09
C ILE A 119 9.71 17.61 0.26
N LEU A 120 9.98 18.01 1.49
CA LEU A 120 11.17 18.76 1.88
C LEU A 120 12.28 17.83 2.39
N LYS A 121 11.90 16.77 3.11
CA LYS A 121 12.83 15.80 3.68
C LYS A 121 12.14 14.46 3.91
N CYS A 122 12.88 13.37 3.72
CA CYS A 122 12.51 12.04 4.15
C CYS A 122 13.64 11.39 4.95
N TRP A 123 13.30 10.49 5.87
CA TRP A 123 14.26 9.71 6.63
C TRP A 123 13.67 8.36 7.04
N ALA A 124 14.54 7.39 7.26
CA ALA A 124 14.20 6.07 7.78
C ALA A 124 15.26 5.64 8.80
N ILE A 125 14.82 5.06 9.91
CA ILE A 125 15.69 4.54 10.97
C ILE A 125 15.18 3.14 11.35
N GLY A 126 16.08 2.16 11.38
CA GLY A 126 15.79 0.80 11.82
C GLY A 126 16.63 0.43 13.06
N THR A 127 16.04 -0.30 13.99
CA THR A 127 16.70 -0.92 15.15
C THR A 127 16.28 -2.37 15.26
#